data_AF-A0A9E5FW83-F1
#
_entry.id   AF-A0A9E5FW83-F1
#
_cell.length_a   1.000
_cell.length_b   1.000
_cell.length_c   1.000
_cell.angle_alpha   90.00
_cell.angle_beta   90.00
_cell.angle_gamma   90.00
#
_symmetry.space_group_name_H-M   'P 1'
#
loop_
_entity.id
_entity.type
_entity.pdbx_description
1 polymer ?
#
loop_
_entity_poly.entity_id
_entity_poly.type
_entity_poly.pdbx_seq_one_letter_code
_entity_poly.pdbx_strand_id
1 'polypeptide(L)'
;MDDSGRFVAHHVASLPKSGIRDFFAIVSRMKDAVSLGIGEPDFVTPFSIREAAMAALEKGRTSYTDNRGTLQLREEISRYV
;
A
#
# COMPACT_ATOMS: atom_id res chain seq x y z
N MET A 1 -32.92 -11.49 1.39
CA MET A 1 -31.91 -12.52 1.71
C MET A 1 -30.77 -12.30 0.74
N ASP A 2 -29.58 -12.11 1.28
CA ASP A 2 -28.37 -11.65 0.57
C ASP A 2 -27.81 -12.79 -0.32
N ASP A 3 -27.93 -12.66 -1.65
CA ASP A 3 -27.45 -13.62 -2.68
C ASP A 3 -25.96 -13.40 -3.03
N SER A 4 -25.22 -12.63 -2.23
CA SER A 4 -23.80 -12.30 -2.48
C SER A 4 -22.88 -13.52 -2.50
N GLY A 5 -23.29 -14.64 -1.89
CA GLY A 5 -22.52 -15.89 -1.87
C GLY A 5 -22.43 -16.60 -3.22
N ARG A 6 -23.31 -16.30 -4.18
CA ARG A 6 -23.35 -16.98 -5.49
C ARG A 6 -22.19 -16.61 -6.41
N PHE A 7 -21.63 -15.41 -6.24
CA PHE A 7 -20.58 -14.86 -7.11
C PHE A 7 -19.18 -14.89 -6.48
N VAL A 8 -19.07 -15.30 -5.21
CA VAL A 8 -17.80 -15.34 -4.48
C VAL A 8 -17.34 -16.78 -4.32
N ALA A 9 -16.09 -17.06 -4.66
CA ALA A 9 -15.52 -18.38 -4.48
C ALA A 9 -15.53 -18.79 -3.00
N HIS A 10 -15.89 -20.04 -2.71
CA HIS A 10 -16.09 -20.53 -1.34
C HIS A 10 -14.89 -20.26 -0.41
N HIS A 11 -13.66 -20.48 -0.90
CA HIS A 11 -12.44 -20.25 -0.10
C HIS A 11 -12.20 -18.77 0.23
N VAL A 12 -12.72 -17.84 -0.59
CA VAL A 12 -12.67 -16.40 -0.33
C VAL A 12 -13.74 -16.04 0.70
N ALA A 13 -14.95 -16.59 0.55
CA ALA A 13 -16.04 -16.36 1.48
C ALA A 13 -15.72 -16.86 2.91
N SER A 14 -14.84 -17.86 3.05
CA SER A 14 -14.38 -18.38 4.34
C SER A 14 -13.20 -17.61 4.96
N LEU A 15 -12.63 -16.60 4.28
CA LEU A 15 -11.50 -15.86 4.84
C LEU A 15 -11.92 -15.07 6.09
N PRO A 16 -11.20 -15.21 7.22
CA PRO A 16 -11.52 -14.45 8.41
C PRO A 16 -11.23 -12.96 8.19
N LYS A 17 -11.97 -12.11 8.89
CA LYS A 17 -11.68 -10.68 8.96
C LYS A 17 -10.31 -10.46 9.63
N SER A 18 -9.62 -9.40 9.22
CA SER A 18 -8.34 -9.04 9.81
C SER A 18 -8.54 -8.49 11.22
N GLY A 19 -8.11 -9.23 12.24
CA GLY A 19 -8.15 -8.78 13.63
C GLY A 19 -7.31 -7.51 13.88
N ILE A 20 -6.24 -7.31 13.10
CA ILE A 20 -5.44 -6.07 13.15
C ILE A 20 -6.31 -4.87 12.77
N ARG A 21 -7.14 -4.98 11.72
CA ARG A 21 -8.05 -3.89 11.32
C ARG A 21 -9.12 -3.61 12.36
N ASP A 22 -9.72 -4.64 12.95
CA ASP A 22 -10.73 -4.46 14.00
C ASP A 22 -10.13 -3.78 15.23
N PHE A 23 -8.92 -4.17 15.63
CA PHE A 23 -8.17 -3.52 16.71
C PHE A 23 -7.88 -2.05 16.40
N PHE A 24 -7.37 -1.74 15.19
CA PHE A 24 -7.13 -0.34 14.78
C PHE A 24 -8.39 0.52 14.80
N ALA A 25 -9.54 -0.03 14.40
CA ALA A 25 -10.81 0.69 14.42
C ALA A 25 -11.29 1.03 15.84
N ILE A 26 -10.94 0.20 16.83
CA ILE A 26 -11.22 0.46 18.24
C ILE A 26 -10.25 1.52 18.77
N VAL A 27 -8.93 1.32 18.58
CA VAL A 27 -7.88 2.23 19.07
C VAL A 27 -8.04 3.63 18.50
N SER A 28 -8.43 3.79 17.24
CA SER A 28 -8.64 5.11 16.62
C SER A 28 -9.76 5.94 17.26
N ARG A 29 -10.65 5.31 18.06
CA ARG A 29 -11.74 5.97 18.79
C ARG A 29 -11.39 6.20 20.26
N MET A 30 -10.30 5.63 20.76
CA MET A 30 -9.86 5.80 22.13
C MET A 30 -9.08 7.09 22.26
N LYS A 31 -9.56 7.99 23.11
CA LYS A 31 -8.82 9.19 23.48
C LYS A 31 -7.58 8.77 24.29
N ASP A 32 -6.44 9.38 24.00
CA ASP A 32 -5.16 9.19 24.70
C ASP A 32 -4.47 7.81 24.51
N ALA A 33 -4.91 7.01 23.53
CA ALA A 33 -4.23 5.77 23.18
C ALA A 33 -2.93 6.03 22.38
N VAL A 34 -1.84 5.39 22.79
CA VAL A 34 -0.58 5.38 22.04
C VAL A 34 -0.56 4.16 21.12
N SER A 35 -0.56 4.39 19.80
CA SER A 35 -0.51 3.32 18.81
C SER A 35 0.93 2.86 18.56
N LEU A 36 1.26 1.65 19.03
CA LEU A 36 2.52 0.97 18.73
C LEU A 36 2.36 -0.10 17.62
N GLY A 37 1.18 -0.18 17.01
CA GLY A 37 0.87 -1.16 15.96
C GLY A 37 1.14 -0.65 14.54
N ILE A 38 1.61 0.59 14.38
CA ILE A 38 1.87 1.21 13.08
C ILE A 38 2.93 0.39 12.33
N GLY A 39 2.59 -0.06 11.12
CA GLY A 39 3.47 -0.87 10.26
C GLY A 39 4.14 -0.08 9.14
N GLU A 40 4.14 1.25 9.24
CA GLU A 40 4.74 2.17 8.27
C GLU A 40 5.70 3.16 8.96
N PRO A 41 6.69 3.73 8.25
CA PRO A 41 7.58 4.72 8.83
C PRO A 41 6.85 6.02 9.26
N ASP A 42 7.35 6.67 10.31
CA ASP A 42 6.81 7.93 10.88
C ASP A 42 7.37 9.20 10.20
N PHE A 43 8.34 9.05 9.31
CA PHE A 43 8.97 10.16 8.61
C PHE A 43 8.37 10.39 7.22
N VAL A 44 8.41 11.64 6.80
CA VAL A 44 8.03 12.03 5.43
C VAL A 44 9.10 11.54 4.45
N THR A 45 8.68 11.01 3.30
CA THR A 45 9.57 10.65 2.20
C THR A 45 10.55 11.81 1.88
N PRO A 46 11.87 11.55 1.81
CA PRO A 46 12.88 12.58 1.54
C PRO A 46 12.53 13.47 0.34
N PHE A 47 12.83 14.77 0.47
CA PHE A 47 12.44 15.78 -0.53
C PHE A 47 12.95 15.48 -1.94
N SER A 48 14.19 15.00 -2.07
CA SER A 48 14.79 14.63 -3.37
C SER A 48 13.99 13.57 -4.13
N ILE A 49 13.36 12.62 -3.42
CA ILE A 49 12.52 11.59 -4.02
C ILE A 49 11.20 12.21 -4.49
N ARG A 50 10.62 13.11 -3.69
CA ARG A 50 9.39 13.83 -4.04
C ARG A 50 9.59 14.72 -5.27
N GLU A 51 10.72 15.42 -5.35
CA GLU A 51 11.11 16.23 -6.53
C GLU A 51 11.22 15.37 -7.79
N ALA A 52 11.86 14.20 -7.70
CA ALA A 52 11.98 13.28 -8.83
C ALA A 52 10.60 12.78 -9.31
N ALA A 53 9.67 12.54 -8.39
CA ALA A 53 8.29 12.17 -8.71
C ALA A 53 7.54 13.33 -9.40
N MET A 54 7.65 14.55 -8.89
CA MET A 54 7.04 15.74 -9.52
C MET A 54 7.60 15.98 -10.92
N ALA A 55 8.92 15.94 -11.09
CA ALA A 55 9.57 16.10 -12.39
C ALA A 55 9.18 14.99 -13.38
N ALA A 56 8.92 13.76 -12.92
CA ALA A 56 8.42 12.68 -13.78
C ALA A 56 7.02 13.00 -14.31
N LEU A 57 6.13 13.52 -13.46
CA LEU A 57 4.78 13.94 -13.83
C LEU A 57 4.82 15.12 -14.81
N GLU A 58 5.63 16.14 -14.54
CA GLU A 58 5.81 17.30 -15.43
C GLU A 58 6.31 16.89 -16.82
N LYS A 59 7.15 15.85 -16.90
CA LYS A 59 7.65 15.27 -18.16
C LYS A 59 6.65 14.33 -18.85
N GLY A 60 5.42 14.22 -18.34
CA GLY A 60 4.37 13.39 -18.92
C GLY A 60 4.63 11.89 -18.79
N ARG A 61 5.40 11.43 -17.79
CA ARG A 61 5.65 9.99 -17.55
C ARG A 61 4.45 9.32 -16.89
N THR A 62 3.36 9.17 -17.64
CA THR A 62 2.06 8.65 -17.17
C THR A 62 1.58 7.43 -17.96
N SER A 63 2.35 6.97 -18.95
CA SER A 63 2.03 5.80 -19.77
C SER A 63 2.49 4.49 -19.14
N TYR A 64 1.97 3.39 -19.66
CA TYR A 64 2.37 2.04 -19.25
C TYR A 64 3.88 1.81 -19.39
N THR A 65 4.39 0.97 -18.50
CA THR A 65 5.74 0.41 -18.58
C THR A 65 5.63 -1.10 -18.77
N ASP A 66 6.75 -1.79 -18.91
CA ASP A 66 6.77 -3.25 -18.93
C ASP A 66 6.12 -3.83 -17.66
N ASN A 67 5.52 -5.02 -17.74
CA ASN A 67 4.91 -5.71 -16.59
C ASN A 67 5.90 -5.92 -15.42
N ARG A 68 7.20 -5.98 -15.72
CA ARG A 68 8.29 -6.10 -14.74
C ARG A 68 8.75 -4.75 -14.18
N GLY A 69 8.16 -3.64 -14.63
CA GLY A 69 8.61 -2.29 -14.36
C GLY A 69 9.75 -1.84 -15.29
N THR A 70 10.16 -0.58 -15.14
CA THR A 70 11.23 0.01 -15.97
C THR A 70 12.55 -0.73 -15.81
N LEU A 71 13.31 -0.87 -16.89
CA LEU A 71 14.64 -1.50 -16.85
C LEU A 71 15.55 -0.80 -15.85
N GLN A 72 15.57 0.53 -15.88
CA GLN A 72 16.37 1.34 -14.95
C GLN A 72 16.05 1.01 -13.49
N LEU A 73 14.78 0.91 -13.10
CA LEU A 73 14.42 0.56 -11.72
C LEU A 73 14.92 -0.83 -11.33
N ARG A 74 14.77 -1.82 -12.22
CA ARG A 74 15.23 -3.20 -11.96
C ARG A 74 16.75 -3.27 -11.80
N GLU A 75 17.49 -2.53 -12.62
CA GLU A 75 18.96 -2.45 -12.52
C GLU A 75 19.41 -1.77 -11.23
N GLU A 76 18.75 -0.68 -10.80
CA GLU A 76 19.08 -0.04 -9.52
C GLU A 76 18.77 -0.92 -8.33
N ILE A 77 17.62 -1.62 -8.33
CA ILE A 77 17.28 -2.57 -7.27
C ILE A 77 18.33 -3.68 -7.21
N SER A 78 18.71 -4.26 -8.35
CA SER A 78 19.73 -5.31 -8.41
C SER A 78 21.12 -4.88 -7.97
N ARG A 79 21.44 -3.58 -8.00
CA ARG A 79 22.69 -3.04 -7.44
C ARG A 79 22.62 -2.85 -5.93
N TYR A 80 21.42 -2.57 -5.41
CA TYR A 80 21.20 -2.28 -4.00
C TYR A 80 21.11 -3.55 -3.14
N VAL A 81 20.48 -4.60 -3.66
CA VAL A 81 20.34 -5.92 -2.99
C VAL A 81 21.49 -6.86 -3.34
#